data_AF-A0AA39YF98-F1
#
_entry.id   AF-A0AA39YF98-F1
#
_cell.length_a   1.000
_cell.length_b   1.000
_cell.length_c   1.000
_cell.angle_alpha   90.00
_cell.angle_beta   90.00
_cell.angle_gamma   90.00
#
_symmetry.space_group_name_H-M   'P 1'
#
loop_
_entity.id
_entity.type
_entity.pdbx_description
1 polymer ?
#
loop_
_entity_poly.entity_id
_entity_poly.type
_entity_poly.pdbx_seq_one_letter_code
_entity_poly.pdbx_strand_id
1 'polypeptide(L)'
;MTDPDNLDSGLLAISLDSDSEDSSSSTPAECTAPPTRADRSALSDSAFQHLKETYRPKVENGEIWSTITFPVGKTKPEAQELLHAAEELYFFRRYQEAVRFVERVFSEEEGQGEAVLDEDTKKLLRVYEARARTRVAASGVVDSESGTGDAALS
;
A
#
# COMPACT_ATOMS: atom_id res chain seq x y z
N MET A 1 44.06 7.80 30.95
CA MET A 1 44.19 8.64 29.74
C MET A 1 45.19 7.91 28.85
N THR A 2 44.81 7.15 27.84
CA THR A 2 43.54 7.05 27.10
C THR A 2 43.59 5.69 26.39
N ASP A 3 42.55 4.86 26.50
CA ASP A 3 42.45 3.58 25.80
C ASP A 3 42.19 3.81 24.29
N PRO A 4 42.88 3.12 23.36
CA PRO A 4 42.44 3.03 21.98
C PRO A 4 41.47 1.86 21.82
N ASP A 5 40.17 2.18 21.80
CA ASP A 5 39.09 1.34 21.32
C ASP A 5 39.45 0.72 19.95
N ASN A 6 39.93 -0.51 19.97
CA ASN A 6 40.06 -1.39 18.82
C ASN A 6 38.66 -1.91 18.46
N LEU A 7 37.85 -1.04 17.84
CA LEU A 7 36.57 -1.38 17.23
C LEU A 7 36.80 -2.00 15.85
N ASP A 8 37.48 -3.15 15.83
CA ASP A 8 37.32 -4.15 14.77
C ASP A 8 35.99 -4.89 15.00
N SER A 9 34.89 -4.13 14.91
CA SER A 9 33.53 -4.66 14.95
C SER A 9 33.11 -4.96 13.52
N GLY A 10 33.26 -6.23 13.14
CA GLY A 10 33.00 -6.80 11.81
C GLY A 10 31.56 -6.62 11.32
N LEU A 11 31.20 -5.41 10.93
CA LEU A 11 29.93 -5.11 10.28
C LEU A 11 30.05 -4.98 8.76
N LEU A 12 31.27 -4.84 8.23
CA LEU A 12 31.56 -4.88 6.80
C LEU A 12 32.88 -5.62 6.56
N ALA A 13 32.90 -6.93 6.81
CA ALA A 13 33.97 -7.82 6.37
C ALA A 13 33.91 -8.01 4.84
N ILE A 14 34.20 -6.94 4.11
CA ILE A 14 34.49 -6.99 2.68
C ILE A 14 36.01 -6.98 2.52
N SER A 15 36.61 -8.16 2.37
CA SER A 15 38.00 -8.26 1.92
C SER A 15 38.07 -7.77 0.48
N LEU A 16 38.54 -6.54 0.29
CA LEU A 16 38.92 -6.00 -1.01
C LEU A 16 40.31 -6.54 -1.36
N ASP A 17 40.40 -7.84 -1.66
CA ASP A 17 41.56 -8.39 -2.35
C ASP A 17 41.48 -7.95 -3.81
N SER A 18 42.25 -6.91 -4.09
CA SER A 18 42.48 -6.33 -5.41
C SER A 18 43.29 -7.30 -6.26
N ASP A 19 42.62 -8.24 -6.94
CA ASP A 19 43.26 -9.09 -7.96
C ASP A 19 43.22 -8.36 -9.31
N SER A 20 44.35 -7.72 -9.64
CA SER A 20 44.60 -7.05 -10.90
C SER A 20 45.62 -7.88 -11.68
N GLU A 21 45.18 -8.92 -12.37
CA GLU A 21 46.01 -9.65 -13.34
C GLU A 21 45.37 -9.56 -14.73
N ASP A 22 45.88 -8.58 -15.50
CA ASP A 22 45.68 -8.43 -16.93
C ASP A 22 46.46 -9.51 -17.69
N SER A 23 45.76 -10.30 -18.50
CA SER A 23 46.37 -11.13 -19.55
C SER A 23 45.42 -11.29 -20.74
N SER A 24 45.36 -10.22 -21.55
CA SER A 24 45.46 -10.23 -23.02
C SER A 24 44.95 -11.45 -23.81
N SER A 25 43.81 -11.30 -24.52
CA SER A 25 43.66 -11.79 -25.92
C SER A 25 42.42 -11.21 -26.62
N SER A 26 42.68 -10.29 -27.55
CA SER A 26 41.98 -10.01 -28.83
C SER A 26 40.48 -10.34 -28.99
N THR A 27 39.61 -9.31 -29.07
CA THR A 27 38.58 -9.11 -30.11
C THR A 27 37.92 -7.72 -29.95
N PRO A 28 37.74 -6.90 -30.99
CA PRO A 28 36.90 -5.70 -30.92
C PRO A 28 35.45 -6.13 -31.18
N ALA A 29 34.84 -6.76 -30.18
CA ALA A 29 33.41 -6.95 -30.14
C ALA A 29 32.86 -5.99 -29.09
N GLU A 30 31.97 -5.11 -29.52
CA GLU A 30 31.17 -4.18 -28.72
C GLU A 30 30.31 -4.98 -27.72
N CYS A 31 30.94 -5.43 -26.65
CA CYS A 31 30.31 -6.07 -25.50
C CYS A 31 30.22 -5.01 -24.41
N THR A 32 29.13 -4.26 -24.42
CA THR A 32 28.76 -3.39 -23.31
C THR A 32 28.83 -4.21 -22.03
N ALA A 33 29.77 -3.86 -21.14
CA ALA A 33 29.90 -4.49 -19.83
C ALA A 33 28.53 -4.51 -19.12
N PRO A 34 28.20 -5.56 -18.35
CA PRO A 34 26.96 -5.57 -17.59
C PRO A 34 26.92 -4.33 -16.69
N PRO A 35 25.78 -3.59 -16.65
CA PRO A 35 25.70 -2.34 -15.91
C PRO A 35 26.09 -2.59 -14.46
N THR A 36 27.12 -1.89 -14.00
CA THR A 36 27.61 -1.99 -12.64
C THR A 36 26.55 -1.44 -11.68
N ARG A 37 26.66 -1.79 -10.39
CA ARG A 37 25.74 -1.23 -9.36
C ARG A 37 25.77 0.31 -9.35
N ALA A 38 26.91 0.92 -9.68
CA ALA A 38 27.06 2.35 -9.83
C ALA A 38 26.24 2.90 -11.01
N ASP A 39 26.24 2.20 -12.15
CA ASP A 39 25.47 2.57 -13.35
C ASP A 39 23.95 2.55 -13.12
N ARG A 40 23.47 1.73 -12.17
CA ARG A 40 22.04 1.67 -11.79
C ARG A 40 21.58 2.88 -10.95
N SER A 41 22.52 3.62 -10.36
CA SER A 41 22.26 4.75 -9.45
C SER A 41 22.83 6.07 -9.95
N ALA A 42 23.48 6.09 -11.12
CA ALA A 42 24.09 7.29 -11.70
C ALA A 42 23.02 8.19 -12.37
N LEU A 43 22.05 8.67 -11.61
CA LEU A 43 21.45 9.96 -11.95
C LEU A 43 22.49 11.03 -11.62
N SER A 44 22.73 11.97 -12.54
CA SER A 44 23.52 13.16 -12.21
C SER A 44 22.85 13.92 -11.05
N ASP A 45 23.64 14.67 -10.27
CA ASP A 45 23.10 15.50 -9.17
C ASP A 45 21.98 16.44 -9.64
N SER A 46 22.07 16.94 -10.87
CA SER A 46 21.02 17.76 -11.51
C SER A 46 19.73 16.97 -11.77
N ALA A 47 19.83 15.73 -12.23
CA ALA A 47 18.69 14.86 -12.48
C ALA A 47 18.05 14.42 -11.15
N PHE A 48 18.85 14.18 -10.11
CA PHE A 48 18.36 13.90 -8.77
C PHE A 48 17.65 15.11 -8.13
N GLN A 49 18.18 16.32 -8.33
CA GLN A 49 17.53 17.53 -7.82
C GLN A 49 16.20 17.79 -8.53
N HIS A 50 16.14 17.61 -9.85
CA HIS A 50 14.89 17.68 -10.60
C HIS A 50 13.88 16.60 -10.18
N LEU A 51 14.35 15.37 -9.89
CA LEU A 51 13.52 14.30 -9.33
C LEU A 51 12.95 14.71 -7.98
N LYS A 52 13.75 15.27 -7.07
CA LYS A 52 13.27 15.75 -5.76
C LYS A 52 12.22 16.84 -5.87
N GLU A 53 12.42 17.79 -6.80
CA GLU A 53 11.45 18.87 -7.04
C GLU A 53 10.12 18.32 -7.57
N THR A 54 10.20 17.33 -8.46
CA THR A 54 9.02 16.72 -9.12
C THR A 54 8.37 15.63 -8.27
N TYR A 55 9.11 15.00 -7.35
CA TYR A 55 8.63 13.87 -6.58
C TYR A 55 7.46 14.30 -5.70
N ARG A 56 6.37 13.55 -5.81
CA ARG A 56 5.21 13.65 -4.92
C ARG A 56 4.98 12.25 -4.35
N PRO A 57 5.04 12.09 -3.01
CA PRO A 57 4.70 10.80 -2.42
C PRO A 57 3.24 10.48 -2.75
N LYS A 58 2.96 9.23 -3.11
CA LYS A 58 1.59 8.77 -3.28
C LYS A 58 0.94 8.76 -1.89
N VAL A 59 -0.10 9.55 -1.71
CA VAL A 59 -0.91 9.57 -0.49
C VAL A 59 -2.24 8.89 -0.81
N GLU A 60 -2.46 7.71 -0.24
CA GLU A 60 -3.73 7.01 -0.36
C GLU A 60 -4.74 7.64 0.62
N ASN A 61 -5.73 8.36 0.09
CA ASN A 61 -6.72 9.11 0.87
C ASN A 61 -8.04 8.34 1.07
N GLY A 62 -8.01 7.01 0.92
CA GLY A 62 -9.22 6.19 1.03
C GLY A 62 -10.07 6.16 -0.25
N GLU A 63 -9.47 6.44 -1.40
CA GLU A 63 -10.19 6.56 -2.68
C GLU A 63 -10.00 5.35 -3.61
N ILE A 64 -9.33 4.28 -3.16
CA ILE A 64 -9.12 3.07 -3.97
C ILE A 64 -10.46 2.50 -4.45
N TRP A 65 -11.50 2.52 -3.61
CA TRP A 65 -12.84 2.05 -3.94
C TRP A 65 -13.44 2.70 -5.20
N SER A 66 -13.06 3.95 -5.52
CA SER A 66 -13.57 4.71 -6.66
C SER A 66 -12.90 4.32 -8.00
N THR A 67 -11.69 3.78 -7.93
CA THR A 67 -10.92 3.35 -9.11
C THR A 67 -11.25 1.94 -9.57
N ILE A 68 -12.00 1.19 -8.76
CA ILE A 68 -12.33 -0.20 -9.00
C ILE A 68 -13.45 -0.31 -10.05
N THR A 69 -13.16 -1.01 -11.15
CA THR A 69 -14.12 -1.23 -12.24
C THR A 69 -14.77 -2.61 -12.14
N PHE A 70 -16.10 -2.65 -12.11
CA PHE A 70 -16.89 -3.87 -12.05
C PHE A 70 -17.21 -4.44 -13.44
N PRO A 71 -17.28 -5.78 -13.62
CA PRO A 71 -17.17 -6.85 -12.62
C PRO A 71 -15.71 -7.24 -12.29
N VAL A 72 -15.44 -7.46 -11.00
CA VAL A 72 -14.09 -7.58 -10.40
C VAL A 72 -13.77 -8.99 -9.91
N GLY A 73 -12.49 -9.25 -9.63
CA GLY A 73 -12.08 -10.36 -8.77
C GLY A 73 -11.63 -11.61 -9.51
N LYS A 74 -11.38 -11.53 -10.82
CA LYS A 74 -10.93 -12.67 -11.63
C LYS A 74 -9.50 -13.05 -11.34
N THR A 75 -8.71 -12.08 -10.89
CA THR A 75 -7.30 -12.26 -10.59
C THR A 75 -6.99 -11.96 -9.13
N LYS A 76 -5.97 -12.62 -8.58
CA LYS A 76 -5.48 -12.37 -7.22
C LYS A 76 -5.19 -10.88 -6.91
N PRO A 77 -4.53 -10.09 -7.79
CA PRO A 77 -4.31 -8.68 -7.51
C PRO A 77 -5.62 -7.89 -7.42
N GLU A 78 -6.59 -8.14 -8.31
CA GLU A 78 -7.91 -7.50 -8.22
C GLU A 78 -8.62 -7.83 -6.90
N ALA A 79 -8.56 -9.09 -6.45
CA ALA A 79 -9.13 -9.49 -5.16
C ALA A 79 -8.48 -8.75 -3.98
N GLN A 80 -7.18 -8.51 -4.01
CA GLN A 80 -6.48 -7.72 -3.00
C GLN A 80 -6.86 -6.23 -3.07
N GLU A 81 -7.05 -5.66 -4.25
CA GLU A 81 -7.51 -4.27 -4.40
C GLU A 81 -8.91 -4.07 -3.80
N LEU A 82 -9.81 -5.04 -3.96
CA LEU A 82 -11.14 -5.02 -3.32
C LEU A 82 -11.02 -5.04 -1.80
N LEU A 83 -10.17 -5.90 -1.26
CA LEU A 83 -9.94 -5.99 0.16
C LEU A 83 -9.37 -4.68 0.71
N HIS A 84 -8.35 -4.13 0.05
CA HIS A 84 -7.74 -2.86 0.46
C HIS A 84 -8.71 -1.69 0.37
N ALA A 85 -9.57 -1.63 -0.65
CA ALA A 85 -10.62 -0.63 -0.71
C ALA A 85 -11.58 -0.72 0.49
N ALA A 86 -12.02 -1.93 0.86
CA ALA A 86 -12.89 -2.11 2.03
C ALA A 86 -12.17 -1.74 3.34
N GLU A 87 -10.90 -2.08 3.48
CA GLU A 87 -10.05 -1.72 4.62
C GLU A 87 -9.89 -0.22 4.76
N GLU A 88 -9.55 0.47 3.69
CA GLU A 88 -9.39 1.93 3.68
C GLU A 88 -10.68 2.62 4.10
N LEU A 89 -11.82 2.26 3.50
CA LEU A 89 -13.11 2.83 3.88
C LEU A 89 -13.40 2.66 5.38
N TYR A 90 -13.03 1.51 5.96
CA TYR A 90 -13.15 1.27 7.39
C TYR A 90 -12.18 2.14 8.22
N PHE A 91 -10.91 2.24 7.83
CA PHE A 91 -9.90 3.03 8.55
C PHE A 91 -10.15 4.54 8.48
N PHE A 92 -10.64 5.05 7.35
CA PHE A 92 -11.09 6.43 7.17
C PHE A 92 -12.45 6.71 7.83
N ARG A 93 -13.01 5.75 8.59
CA ARG A 93 -14.30 5.83 9.29
C ARG A 93 -15.50 6.07 8.37
N ARG A 94 -15.36 5.80 7.08
CA ARG A 94 -16.44 5.90 6.09
C ARG A 94 -17.26 4.61 6.07
N TYR A 95 -17.83 4.26 7.22
CA TYR A 95 -18.44 2.96 7.46
C TYR A 95 -19.64 2.67 6.55
N GLN A 96 -20.45 3.69 6.24
CA GLN A 96 -21.60 3.54 5.33
C GLN A 96 -21.15 3.17 3.92
N GLU A 97 -20.07 3.79 3.44
CA GLU A 97 -19.50 3.49 2.13
C GLU A 97 -18.85 2.11 2.11
N ALA A 98 -18.16 1.71 3.19
CA ALA A 98 -17.61 0.37 3.33
C ALA A 98 -18.70 -0.72 3.18
N VAL A 99 -19.85 -0.53 3.83
CA VAL A 99 -20.98 -1.47 3.74
C VAL A 99 -21.52 -1.54 2.31
N ARG A 100 -21.82 -0.39 1.71
CA ARG A 100 -22.34 -0.33 0.33
C ARG A 100 -21.36 -0.93 -0.68
N PHE A 101 -20.07 -0.69 -0.49
CA PHE A 101 -19.03 -1.24 -1.35
C PHE A 101 -19.00 -2.76 -1.27
N VAL A 102 -19.01 -3.34 -0.07
CA VAL A 102 -19.02 -4.80 0.07
C VAL A 102 -20.33 -5.41 -0.47
N GLU A 103 -21.48 -4.78 -0.23
CA GLU A 103 -22.75 -5.19 -0.83
C GLU A 103 -22.69 -5.18 -2.36
N ARG A 104 -22.07 -4.16 -2.95
CA ARG A 104 -21.84 -4.07 -4.40
C ARG A 104 -20.97 -5.20 -4.92
N VAL A 105 -19.89 -5.54 -4.22
CA VAL A 105 -18.98 -6.65 -4.58
C VAL A 105 -19.69 -8.01 -4.59
N PHE A 106 -20.67 -8.21 -3.71
CA PHE A 106 -21.46 -9.44 -3.67
C PHE A 106 -22.78 -9.37 -4.47
N SER A 107 -23.08 -8.25 -5.13
CA SER A 107 -24.26 -8.12 -5.98
C SER A 107 -24.13 -9.01 -7.22
N GLU A 108 -25.23 -9.66 -7.60
CA GLU A 108 -25.31 -10.50 -8.80
C GLU A 108 -25.20 -9.67 -10.10
N GLU A 109 -25.58 -8.39 -10.05
CA GLU A 109 -25.62 -7.51 -11.23
C GLU A 109 -24.23 -6.95 -11.59
N GLU A 110 -23.42 -6.61 -10.58
CA GLU A 110 -22.17 -5.87 -10.78
C GLU A 110 -20.94 -6.61 -10.24
N GLY A 111 -21.08 -7.28 -9.10
CA GLY A 111 -19.94 -7.72 -8.30
C GLY A 111 -19.44 -9.12 -8.65
N GLN A 112 -20.36 -10.07 -8.83
CA GLN A 112 -20.06 -11.51 -9.02
C GLN A 112 -19.08 -12.10 -7.98
N GLY A 113 -18.82 -11.39 -6.86
CA GLY A 113 -17.78 -11.77 -5.91
C GLY A 113 -18.00 -13.13 -5.27
N GLU A 114 -19.25 -13.57 -5.21
CA GLU A 114 -19.61 -14.91 -4.71
C GLU A 114 -19.10 -16.04 -5.61
N ALA A 115 -19.06 -15.83 -6.93
CA ALA A 115 -18.62 -16.85 -7.88
C ALA A 115 -17.10 -16.82 -8.14
N VAL A 116 -16.47 -15.65 -7.99
CA VAL A 116 -15.11 -15.40 -8.53
C VAL A 116 -14.05 -15.29 -7.43
N LEU A 117 -14.39 -14.77 -6.25
CA LEU A 117 -13.42 -14.58 -5.17
C LEU A 117 -13.11 -15.88 -4.43
N ASP A 118 -11.90 -15.98 -3.88
CA ASP A 118 -11.54 -17.06 -2.96
C ASP A 118 -12.23 -16.88 -1.60
N GLU A 119 -12.41 -17.99 -0.88
CA GLU A 119 -13.14 -18.02 0.40
C GLU A 119 -12.53 -17.14 1.49
N ASP A 120 -11.19 -17.00 1.52
CA ASP A 120 -10.52 -16.16 2.52
C ASP A 120 -10.80 -14.67 2.25
N THR A 121 -10.70 -14.24 0.99
CA THR A 121 -11.06 -12.87 0.59
C THR A 121 -12.53 -12.57 0.90
N LYS A 122 -13.44 -13.50 0.58
CA LYS A 122 -14.87 -13.33 0.90
C LYS A 122 -15.09 -13.15 2.39
N LYS A 123 -14.49 -14.03 3.20
CA LYS A 123 -14.62 -13.99 4.66
C LYS A 123 -14.11 -12.67 5.23
N LEU A 124 -12.97 -12.17 4.75
CA LEU A 124 -12.43 -10.89 5.20
C LEU A 124 -13.33 -9.72 4.84
N LEU A 125 -13.85 -9.65 3.61
CA LEU A 125 -14.81 -8.62 3.20
C LEU A 125 -16.06 -8.63 4.09
N ARG A 126 -16.62 -9.81 4.40
CA ARG A 126 -17.76 -9.95 5.32
C ARG A 126 -17.43 -9.50 6.75
N VAL A 127 -16.21 -9.76 7.23
CA VAL A 127 -15.77 -9.29 8.55
C VAL A 127 -15.73 -7.76 8.60
N TYR A 128 -15.18 -7.11 7.57
CA TYR A 128 -15.15 -5.65 7.51
C TYR A 128 -16.54 -5.04 7.37
N GLU A 129 -17.41 -5.64 6.56
CA GLU A 129 -18.82 -5.27 6.43
C GLU A 129 -19.55 -5.33 7.78
N ALA A 130 -19.42 -6.44 8.51
CA ALA A 130 -20.03 -6.61 9.83
C ALA A 130 -19.51 -5.58 10.86
N ARG A 131 -18.19 -5.35 10.89
CA ARG A 131 -17.58 -4.32 11.75
C ARG A 131 -18.07 -2.92 11.39
N ALA A 132 -18.15 -2.60 10.10
CA ALA A 132 -18.64 -1.32 9.63
C ALA A 132 -20.11 -1.11 10.01
N ARG A 133 -20.99 -2.11 9.85
CA ARG A 133 -22.39 -2.03 10.31
C ARG A 133 -22.51 -1.76 11.80
N THR A 134 -21.73 -2.45 12.63
CA THR A 134 -21.68 -2.19 14.07
C THR A 134 -21.27 -0.74 14.37
N ARG A 135 -20.31 -0.18 13.62
CA ARG A 135 -19.89 1.22 13.76
C ARG A 135 -20.94 2.22 13.29
N VAL A 136 -21.65 1.93 12.19
CA VAL A 136 -22.78 2.76 11.72
C VAL A 136 -23.88 2.79 12.78
N ALA A 137 -24.26 1.64 13.32
CA ALA A 137 -25.27 1.55 14.37
C ALA A 137 -24.83 2.31 15.63
N ALA A 138 -23.58 2.14 16.07
CA ALA A 138 -23.04 2.87 17.22
C ALA A 138 -22.98 4.38 17.00
N SER A 139 -22.70 4.84 15.78
CA SER A 139 -22.63 6.28 15.45
C SER A 139 -24.03 6.90 15.38
N GLY A 140 -25.02 6.19 14.83
CA GLY A 140 -26.40 6.67 14.73
C GLY A 140 -27.14 6.78 16.06
N VAL A 141 -26.67 6.09 17.11
CA VAL A 141 -27.23 6.22 18.48
C VAL A 141 -26.84 7.56 19.12
N VAL A 142 -25.68 8.13 18.77
CA VAL A 142 -25.17 9.36 19.40
C VAL A 142 -25.95 10.61 18.97
N ASP A 143 -26.52 10.62 17.76
CA ASP A 143 -27.25 11.78 17.23
C ASP A 143 -28.70 11.90 17.77
N SER A 144 -29.22 10.90 18.49
CA SER A 144 -30.62 10.87 18.94
C SER A 144 -30.87 11.42 20.36
N GLU A 145 -29.83 11.77 21.12
CA GLU A 145 -29.95 12.25 22.52
C GLU A 145 -29.74 13.78 22.70
N SER A 146 -29.99 14.62 21.69
CA SER A 146 -29.80 16.10 21.80
C SER A 146 -31.09 16.95 21.73
N GLY A 147 -32.26 16.36 21.97
CA GLY A 147 -33.54 16.98 21.61
C GLY A 147 -34.65 17.04 22.66
N THR A 148 -34.37 17.10 23.97
CA THR A 148 -35.43 17.38 24.96
C THR A 148 -34.88 18.09 26.20
N GLY A 149 -34.57 19.38 26.04
CA GLY A 149 -34.13 20.27 27.11
C GLY A 149 -35.07 21.45 27.28
N ASP A 150 -36.05 21.26 28.16
CA ASP A 150 -36.69 22.26 29.02
C ASP A 150 -37.63 23.30 28.39
N ALA A 151 -38.92 22.96 28.39
CA ALA A 151 -40.00 23.92 28.47
C ALA A 151 -40.47 23.98 29.93
N ALA A 152 -40.02 24.99 30.70
CA ALA A 152 -40.76 25.55 31.84
C ALA A 152 -40.06 26.79 32.44
N LEU A 153 -40.89 27.70 32.98
CA LEU A 153 -40.58 28.85 33.86
C LEU A 153 -40.15 30.12 33.09
N SER A 154 -40.83 31.27 33.15
CA SER A 154 -41.93 31.79 33.97
C SER A 154 -42.64 32.93 33.23
#